data_AF-A0AAD4L0X7-F1
#
_entry.id   AF-A0AAD4L0X7-F1
#
_cell.length_a   1.000
_cell.length_b   1.000
_cell.length_c   1.000
_cell.angle_alpha   90.00
_cell.angle_beta   90.00
_cell.angle_gamma   90.00
#
_symmetry.space_group_name_H-M   'P 1'
#
loop_
_entity.id
_entity.type
_entity.pdbx_description
1 polymer ?
#
loop_
_entity_poly.entity_id
_entity_poly.type
_entity_poly.pdbx_seq_one_letter_code
_entity_poly.pdbx_strand_id
1 'polypeptide(L)'
;MVSILENRAFRHKRLIVCCDGTWEDGTSSEINSPVTNITRICRAINGYAKVVIEGVPTLVPQITYYQKGVGTGVLDRYIGGMSGAGLSANVRAAYAFLAENFDEGDQIYFFGFSRGAYTARAVAGLVADMGLLTNRGMDNFSIVYNDYYKNKKLGYDAETRARLGFRPPLPRFTIQVIGVFDTVGFHDFHLTARLFGEKFELPNTILSPDVRYAFHALSLDERRGAFSPTLWHSPQKVPDQQLLQVWFSGAHGDIGGGEEDPRLSNIALAWMIHHCTKNNQLDFNLDYFFPDPAPAMEDAIIPWATSLGQEDYWHFTQYMEALFFGMKNRTPLAYLDGNEQIGYTNEWIHESVKDRKINKFDKATVPFRFWPSKVLARRLDSNAWELKDGNQIHEVKAAELELFLKGRIRTVRALQVDLA
;
A
#
# COMPACT_ATOMS: atom_id res chain seq x y z
N MET A 1 -12.03 43.77 -2.60
CA MET A 1 -11.32 42.48 -2.81
C MET A 1 -11.91 41.38 -1.91
N VAL A 2 -13.25 41.29 -1.84
CA VAL A 2 -13.98 40.34 -0.97
C VAL A 2 -14.98 39.49 -1.78
N SER A 3 -15.17 39.74 -3.09
CA SER A 3 -16.23 39.08 -3.89
C SER A 3 -15.75 37.96 -4.83
N ILE A 4 -14.61 37.32 -4.57
CA ILE A 4 -14.14 36.14 -5.34
C ILE A 4 -14.15 34.85 -4.48
N LEU A 5 -14.46 34.94 -3.19
CA LEU A 5 -14.44 33.80 -2.27
C LEU A 5 -15.81 33.14 -2.04
N GLU A 6 -16.91 33.72 -2.54
CA GLU A 6 -18.28 33.30 -2.18
C GLU A 6 -18.83 32.10 -2.99
N ASN A 7 -18.05 31.48 -3.88
CA ASN A 7 -18.53 30.36 -4.70
C ASN A 7 -17.57 29.17 -4.84
N ARG A 8 -16.76 28.89 -3.81
CA ARG A 8 -16.11 27.58 -3.65
C ARG A 8 -16.93 26.76 -2.67
N ALA A 9 -18.04 26.17 -3.13
CA ALA A 9 -18.80 25.22 -2.34
C ALA A 9 -17.94 23.96 -2.12
N PHE A 10 -17.16 23.94 -1.03
CA PHE A 10 -16.50 22.74 -0.55
C PHE A 10 -17.59 21.79 -0.02
N ARG A 11 -18.13 20.90 -0.87
CA ARG A 11 -19.16 19.94 -0.44
C ARG A 11 -18.60 18.87 0.51
N HIS A 12 -17.31 18.54 0.40
CA HIS A 12 -16.61 17.54 1.22
C HIS A 12 -15.10 17.62 1.01
N LYS A 13 -14.33 16.91 1.84
CA LYS A 13 -12.87 16.79 1.84
C LYS A 13 -12.45 15.34 1.59
N ARG A 14 -11.17 15.16 1.25
CA ARG A 14 -10.51 13.84 1.16
C ARG A 14 -9.47 13.74 2.27
N LEU A 15 -9.70 12.84 3.22
CA LEU A 15 -8.76 12.52 4.28
C LEU A 15 -7.90 11.33 3.85
N ILE A 16 -6.58 11.53 3.79
CA ILE A 16 -5.65 10.55 3.24
C ILE A 16 -4.66 10.12 4.33
N VAL A 17 -4.67 8.85 4.69
CA VAL A 17 -3.82 8.25 5.71
C VAL A 17 -2.71 7.46 5.03
N CYS A 18 -1.46 7.90 5.18
CA CYS A 18 -0.27 7.26 4.62
C CYS A 18 0.58 6.64 5.75
N CYS A 19 0.67 5.30 5.78
CA CYS A 19 1.39 4.54 6.81
C CYS A 19 2.64 3.87 6.22
N ASP A 20 3.82 4.31 6.61
CA ASP A 20 5.08 3.79 6.05
C ASP A 20 5.54 2.46 6.68
N GLY A 21 6.47 1.78 6.01
CA GLY A 21 7.05 0.51 6.44
C GLY A 21 7.94 0.65 7.70
N THR A 22 8.09 -0.43 8.46
CA THR A 22 8.99 -0.47 9.64
C THR A 22 10.43 -0.16 9.25
N TRP A 23 11.11 0.65 10.07
CA TRP A 23 12.45 1.19 9.82
C TRP A 23 12.54 2.25 8.72
N GLU A 24 11.44 2.51 8.01
CA GLU A 24 11.36 3.58 7.02
C GLU A 24 10.84 4.85 7.68
N ASP A 25 11.58 5.93 7.48
CA ASP A 25 11.26 7.24 7.99
C ASP A 25 11.66 8.31 6.96
N GLY A 26 10.67 8.81 6.23
CA GLY A 26 10.83 9.91 5.28
C GLY A 26 11.22 11.25 5.92
N THR A 27 11.30 11.30 7.26
CA THR A 27 11.76 12.44 8.06
C THR A 27 13.07 12.15 8.82
N SER A 28 13.68 10.97 8.58
CA SER A 28 14.91 10.59 9.27
C SER A 28 16.10 11.49 8.91
N SER A 29 17.01 11.61 9.86
CA SER A 29 18.29 12.29 9.70
C SER A 29 19.38 11.39 9.10
N GLU A 30 19.07 10.16 8.67
CA GLU A 30 20.06 9.29 8.00
C GLU A 30 20.30 9.82 6.57
N ILE A 31 21.53 10.26 6.32
CA ILE A 31 21.80 11.40 5.43
C ILE A 31 21.59 11.13 3.93
N ASN A 32 21.37 9.91 3.46
CA ASN A 32 21.30 9.65 2.02
C ASN A 32 20.33 8.54 1.57
N SER A 33 19.54 7.91 2.42
CA SER A 33 18.71 6.78 1.97
C SER A 33 17.57 7.24 1.03
N PRO A 34 17.29 6.47 -0.04
CA PRO A 34 16.10 6.68 -0.86
C PRO A 34 14.83 6.56 -0.02
N VAL A 35 13.80 7.32 -0.38
CA VAL A 35 12.51 7.27 0.33
C VAL A 35 11.57 6.22 -0.26
N THR A 36 10.63 5.73 0.55
CA THR A 36 9.59 4.78 0.11
C THR A 36 8.57 5.41 -0.84
N ASN A 37 7.83 4.56 -1.54
CA ASN A 37 6.69 4.96 -2.35
C ASN A 37 5.57 5.61 -1.52
N ILE A 38 5.44 5.29 -0.22
CA ILE A 38 4.46 5.95 0.66
C ILE A 38 4.85 7.40 0.90
N THR A 39 6.12 7.66 1.21
CA THR A 39 6.64 9.03 1.33
C THR A 39 6.47 9.80 0.03
N ARG A 40 6.73 9.16 -1.12
CA ARG A 40 6.60 9.78 -2.44
C ARG A 40 5.14 10.10 -2.80
N ILE A 41 4.21 9.18 -2.54
CA ILE A 41 2.77 9.41 -2.70
C ILE A 41 2.33 10.58 -1.82
N CYS A 42 2.67 10.55 -0.53
CA CYS A 42 2.31 11.58 0.43
C CYS A 42 2.75 12.99 -0.02
N ARG A 43 3.98 13.12 -0.54
CA ARG A 43 4.55 14.39 -1.02
C ARG A 43 4.03 14.82 -2.40
N ALA A 44 3.59 13.87 -3.22
CA ALA A 44 3.06 14.16 -4.56
C ALA A 44 1.58 14.56 -4.55
N ILE A 45 0.81 14.29 -3.49
CA ILE A 45 -0.61 14.67 -3.43
C ILE A 45 -0.75 16.21 -3.41
N ASN A 46 -1.52 16.76 -4.34
CA ASN A 46 -1.85 18.18 -4.35
C ASN A 46 -2.75 18.53 -3.16
N GLY A 47 -2.62 19.72 -2.56
CA GLY A 47 -3.51 20.13 -1.45
C GLY A 47 -4.99 20.26 -1.83
N TYR A 48 -5.29 20.38 -3.13
CA TYR A 48 -6.65 20.38 -3.68
C TYR A 48 -6.71 19.55 -4.96
N ALA A 49 -7.77 18.76 -5.09
CA ALA A 49 -8.13 18.14 -6.34
C ALA A 49 -9.02 19.07 -7.16
N LYS A 50 -8.69 19.22 -8.44
CA LYS A 50 -9.54 19.92 -9.41
C LYS A 50 -10.50 18.93 -10.05
N VAL A 51 -11.78 19.02 -9.72
CA VAL A 51 -12.82 18.10 -10.23
C VAL A 51 -14.00 18.87 -10.82
N VAL A 52 -14.81 18.22 -11.64
CA VAL A 52 -16.07 18.78 -12.14
C VAL A 52 -17.22 17.99 -11.52
N ILE A 53 -18.05 18.66 -10.71
CA ILE A 53 -19.22 18.07 -10.04
C ILE A 53 -20.46 18.75 -10.62
N GLU A 54 -21.37 17.98 -11.21
CA GLU A 54 -22.61 18.51 -11.81
C GLU A 54 -22.34 19.64 -12.83
N GLY A 55 -21.24 19.55 -13.58
CA GLY A 55 -20.83 20.57 -14.56
C GLY A 55 -20.09 21.78 -13.96
N VAL A 56 -19.91 21.82 -12.64
CA VAL A 56 -19.25 22.94 -11.94
C VAL A 56 -17.81 22.56 -11.56
N PRO A 57 -16.80 23.32 -12.03
CA PRO A 57 -15.42 23.18 -11.55
C PRO A 57 -15.35 23.43 -10.05
N THR A 58 -14.91 22.43 -9.30
CA THR A 58 -14.87 22.40 -7.85
C THR A 58 -13.48 22.03 -7.37
N LEU A 59 -13.03 22.69 -6.31
CA LEU A 59 -11.81 22.32 -5.61
C LEU A 59 -12.17 21.50 -4.38
N VAL A 60 -11.66 20.28 -4.30
CA VAL A 60 -11.87 19.39 -3.16
C VAL A 60 -10.57 19.33 -2.35
N PRO A 61 -10.56 19.73 -1.06
CA PRO A 61 -9.37 19.65 -0.22
C PRO A 61 -8.89 18.21 -0.08
N GLN A 62 -7.58 18.00 -0.16
CA GLN A 62 -6.91 16.71 0.08
C GLN A 62 -5.98 16.87 1.28
N ILE A 63 -6.39 16.34 2.43
CA ILE A 63 -5.68 16.48 3.71
C ILE A 63 -4.94 15.18 4.00
N THR A 64 -3.62 15.26 4.01
CA THR A 64 -2.76 14.09 4.19
C THR A 64 -2.22 13.98 5.61
N TYR A 65 -2.32 12.79 6.17
CA TYR A 65 -1.69 12.36 7.41
C TYR A 65 -0.59 11.34 7.08
N TYR A 66 0.64 11.64 7.48
CA TYR A 66 1.77 10.72 7.33
C TYR A 66 2.16 10.12 8.68
N GLN A 67 2.19 8.79 8.73
CA GLN A 67 2.62 8.01 9.88
C GLN A 67 3.90 7.26 9.53
N LYS A 68 4.98 7.58 10.25
CA LYS A 68 6.24 6.84 10.16
C LYS A 68 6.07 5.38 10.62
N GLY A 69 6.93 4.50 10.10
CA GLY A 69 6.94 3.10 10.45
C GLY A 69 7.13 2.81 11.94
N VAL A 70 6.59 1.68 12.40
CA VAL A 70 6.86 1.14 13.75
C VAL A 70 8.37 0.81 13.87
N GLY A 71 9.07 1.29 14.91
CA GLY A 71 10.50 0.97 15.16
C GLY A 71 11.50 2.13 15.30
N THR A 72 11.09 3.40 15.26
CA THR A 72 12.01 4.56 15.26
C THR A 72 12.54 5.00 16.65
N GLY A 73 12.67 4.05 17.59
CA GLY A 73 13.27 4.29 18.91
C GLY A 73 14.70 3.75 18.97
N VAL A 74 15.65 4.60 19.37
CA VAL A 74 17.11 4.37 19.35
C VAL A 74 17.58 3.11 20.11
N LEU A 75 16.74 2.53 20.98
CA LEU A 75 17.09 1.37 21.81
C LEU A 75 16.68 0.01 21.21
N ASP A 76 15.91 -0.04 20.12
CA ASP A 76 15.25 -1.27 19.66
C ASP A 76 15.76 -1.84 18.34
N ARG A 77 16.88 -1.29 17.83
CA ARG A 77 17.48 -1.61 16.52
C ARG A 77 17.83 -3.10 16.30
N TYR A 78 17.82 -3.92 17.35
CA TYR A 78 18.23 -5.32 17.26
C TYR A 78 17.24 -6.36 17.81
N ILE A 79 16.21 -5.97 18.59
CA ILE A 79 15.31 -6.96 19.23
C ILE A 79 13.83 -6.51 19.29
N GLY A 80 13.50 -5.21 19.38
CA GLY A 80 12.12 -4.78 19.68
C GLY A 80 11.31 -4.16 18.55
N GLY A 81 11.76 -4.25 17.29
CA GLY A 81 10.92 -3.98 16.10
C GLY A 81 9.69 -4.91 15.94
N MET A 82 9.45 -5.79 16.90
CA MET A 82 8.39 -6.80 16.94
C MET A 82 7.41 -6.62 18.11
N SER A 83 7.44 -5.50 18.84
CA SER A 83 6.39 -5.22 19.83
C SER A 83 5.11 -4.70 19.15
N GLY A 84 3.98 -5.39 19.37
CA GLY A 84 2.66 -4.98 18.87
C GLY A 84 2.22 -3.60 19.38
N ALA A 85 2.82 -3.13 20.48
CA ALA A 85 2.52 -1.84 21.10
C ALA A 85 2.68 -0.64 20.14
N GLY A 86 3.70 -0.66 19.28
CA GLY A 86 3.94 0.39 18.28
C GLY A 86 2.88 0.41 17.18
N LEU A 87 2.43 -0.77 16.75
CA LEU A 87 1.33 -0.90 15.78
C LEU A 87 0.03 -0.35 16.37
N SER A 88 -0.29 -0.74 17.61
CA SER A 88 -1.47 -0.25 18.32
C SER A 88 -1.49 1.27 18.40
N ALA A 89 -0.35 1.90 18.70
CA ALA A 89 -0.22 3.34 18.73
C ALA A 89 -0.50 3.99 17.36
N ASN A 90 0.06 3.44 16.28
CA ASN A 90 -0.15 3.95 14.92
C ASN A 90 -1.62 3.83 14.48
N VAL A 91 -2.28 2.70 14.74
CA VAL A 91 -3.71 2.53 14.43
C VAL A 91 -4.56 3.55 15.20
N ARG A 92 -4.26 3.73 16.49
CA ARG A 92 -4.97 4.69 17.34
C ARG A 92 -4.80 6.13 16.86
N ALA A 93 -3.59 6.53 16.50
CA ALA A 93 -3.28 7.88 16.01
C ALA A 93 -3.95 8.17 14.66
N ALA A 94 -3.88 7.22 13.72
CA ALA A 94 -4.54 7.37 12.41
C ALA A 94 -6.08 7.42 12.54
N TYR A 95 -6.68 6.61 13.43
CA TYR A 95 -8.11 6.69 13.70
C TYR A 95 -8.50 8.03 14.33
N ALA A 96 -7.72 8.54 15.29
CA ALA A 96 -7.95 9.84 15.91
C ALA A 96 -7.91 10.97 14.87
N PHE A 97 -6.90 10.97 13.99
CA PHE A 97 -6.84 11.91 12.86
C PHE A 97 -8.13 11.91 12.04
N LEU A 98 -8.64 10.72 11.67
CA LEU A 98 -9.90 10.61 10.94
C LEU A 98 -11.09 11.13 11.76
N ALA A 99 -11.24 10.67 13.00
CA ALA A 99 -12.37 11.04 13.85
C ALA A 99 -12.45 12.56 14.10
N GLU A 100 -11.30 13.22 14.27
CA GLU A 100 -11.18 14.65 14.58
C GLU A 100 -11.35 15.56 13.35
N ASN A 101 -11.04 15.07 12.14
CA ASN A 101 -11.04 15.88 10.91
C ASN A 101 -12.19 15.54 9.95
N PHE A 102 -12.98 14.50 10.24
CA PHE A 102 -14.08 14.06 9.39
C PHE A 102 -15.35 14.88 9.60
N ASP A 103 -15.91 15.37 8.49
CA ASP A 103 -17.26 15.89 8.39
C ASP A 103 -18.13 14.99 7.52
N GLU A 104 -19.45 15.09 7.68
CA GLU A 104 -20.39 14.32 6.87
C GLU A 104 -20.18 14.57 5.37
N GLY A 105 -20.03 13.48 4.61
CA GLY A 105 -19.76 13.52 3.17
C GLY A 105 -18.28 13.44 2.80
N ASP A 106 -17.36 13.57 3.76
CA ASP A 106 -15.93 13.39 3.52
C ASP A 106 -15.60 11.96 3.04
N GLN A 107 -14.51 11.85 2.29
CA GLN A 107 -14.01 10.61 1.71
C GLN A 107 -12.68 10.22 2.35
N ILE A 108 -12.46 8.92 2.56
CA ILE A 108 -11.28 8.40 3.25
C ILE A 108 -10.44 7.54 2.31
N TYR A 109 -9.13 7.78 2.34
CA TYR A 109 -8.12 7.10 1.52
C TYR A 109 -7.02 6.56 2.44
N PHE A 110 -6.55 5.36 2.14
CA PHE A 110 -5.49 4.71 2.90
C PHE A 110 -4.36 4.27 1.97
N PHE A 111 -3.14 4.52 2.39
CA PHE A 111 -1.93 4.03 1.74
C PHE A 111 -1.00 3.40 2.75
N GLY A 112 -0.34 2.31 2.38
CA GLY A 112 0.74 1.81 3.22
C GLY A 112 1.66 0.81 2.56
N PHE A 113 2.85 0.63 3.12
CA PHE A 113 3.86 -0.33 2.67
C PHE A 113 4.22 -1.28 3.80
N SER A 114 4.39 -2.58 3.52
CA SER A 114 4.88 -3.56 4.49
C SER A 114 3.96 -3.65 5.73
N ARG A 115 4.51 -3.47 6.93
CA ARG A 115 3.74 -3.34 8.19
C ARG A 115 2.92 -2.04 8.27
N GLY A 116 3.30 -1.01 7.54
CA GLY A 116 2.47 0.18 7.32
C GLY A 116 1.22 -0.13 6.49
N ALA A 117 1.32 -1.02 5.50
CA ALA A 117 0.15 -1.53 4.77
C ALA A 117 -0.80 -2.31 5.69
N TYR A 118 -0.25 -3.11 6.61
CA TYR A 118 -1.04 -3.76 7.65
C TYR A 118 -1.77 -2.72 8.50
N THR A 119 -1.07 -1.65 8.94
CA THR A 119 -1.66 -0.58 9.75
C THR A 119 -2.80 0.11 8.99
N ALA A 120 -2.56 0.50 7.73
CA ALA A 120 -3.56 1.13 6.87
C ALA A 120 -4.81 0.25 6.71
N ARG A 121 -4.63 -1.05 6.48
CA ARG A 121 -5.72 -2.04 6.40
C ARG A 121 -6.45 -2.22 7.72
N ALA A 122 -5.72 -2.24 8.85
CA ALA A 122 -6.30 -2.38 10.17
C ALA A 122 -7.18 -1.17 10.56
N VAL A 123 -6.71 0.05 10.27
CA VAL A 123 -7.51 1.27 10.46
C VAL A 123 -8.74 1.26 9.55
N ALA A 124 -8.56 0.92 8.27
CA ALA A 124 -9.67 0.83 7.33
C ALA A 124 -10.73 -0.20 7.77
N GLY A 125 -10.31 -1.37 8.27
CA GLY A 125 -11.20 -2.38 8.83
C GLY A 125 -11.93 -1.91 10.09
N LEU A 126 -11.26 -1.17 10.98
CA LEU A 126 -11.88 -0.57 12.16
C LEU A 126 -12.94 0.48 11.76
N VAL A 127 -12.63 1.33 10.78
CA VAL A 127 -13.57 2.34 10.28
C VAL A 127 -14.75 1.70 9.55
N ALA A 128 -14.52 0.68 8.73
CA ALA A 128 -15.58 -0.01 8.01
C ALA A 128 -16.52 -0.77 8.95
N ASP A 129 -15.97 -1.51 9.91
CA ASP A 129 -16.76 -2.38 10.79
C ASP A 129 -17.44 -1.59 11.92
N MET A 130 -16.76 -0.60 12.50
CA MET A 130 -17.27 0.14 13.68
C MET A 130 -17.82 1.52 13.32
N GLY A 131 -17.34 2.16 12.26
CA GLY A 131 -17.59 3.58 11.95
C GLY A 131 -16.63 4.52 12.69
N LEU A 132 -16.90 5.83 12.58
CA LEU A 132 -16.11 6.89 13.21
C LEU A 132 -16.77 7.41 14.48
N LEU A 133 -15.95 7.70 15.49
CA LEU A 133 -16.36 8.45 16.67
C LEU A 133 -16.43 9.95 16.34
N THR A 134 -17.25 10.67 17.10
CA THR A 134 -17.21 12.13 17.18
C THR A 134 -16.00 12.57 18.03
N ASN A 135 -15.64 13.84 17.99
CA ASN A 135 -14.56 14.39 18.83
C ASN A 135 -14.79 14.10 20.32
N ARG A 136 -16.04 14.18 20.79
CA ARG A 136 -16.40 13.78 22.17
C ARG A 136 -16.40 12.26 22.36
N GLY A 137 -16.83 11.52 21.35
CA GLY A 137 -16.81 10.05 21.38
C GLY A 137 -15.40 9.47 21.51
N MET A 138 -14.38 10.18 21.07
CA MET A 138 -12.97 9.78 21.21
C MET A 138 -12.55 9.58 22.67
N ASP A 139 -13.23 10.18 23.66
CA ASP A 139 -13.03 9.88 25.09
C ASP A 139 -13.26 8.39 25.42
N ASN A 140 -14.10 7.71 24.63
CA ASN A 140 -14.43 6.29 24.76
C ASN A 140 -13.62 5.38 23.81
N PHE A 141 -12.67 5.92 23.05
CA PHE A 141 -12.02 5.18 21.97
C PHE A 141 -11.30 3.91 22.43
N SER A 142 -10.70 3.93 23.63
CA SER A 142 -10.03 2.75 24.20
C SER A 142 -10.97 1.55 24.38
N ILE A 143 -12.25 1.80 24.71
CA ILE A 143 -13.29 0.77 24.83
C ILE A 143 -13.58 0.18 23.45
N VAL A 144 -13.88 1.05 22.48
CA VAL A 144 -14.20 0.68 21.10
C VAL A 144 -13.06 -0.13 20.46
N TYR A 145 -11.83 0.36 20.60
CA TYR A 145 -10.63 -0.30 20.09
C TYR A 145 -10.46 -1.70 20.68
N ASN A 146 -10.54 -1.82 22.01
CA ASN A 146 -10.37 -3.10 22.69
C ASN A 146 -11.47 -4.10 22.34
N ASP A 147 -12.73 -3.65 22.21
CA ASP A 147 -13.84 -4.53 21.85
C ASP A 147 -13.75 -4.99 20.38
N TYR A 148 -13.27 -4.13 19.47
CA TYR A 148 -13.00 -4.51 18.07
C TYR A 148 -11.99 -5.65 17.96
N TYR A 149 -10.83 -5.51 18.60
CA TYR A 149 -9.76 -6.52 18.54
C TYR A 149 -10.04 -7.77 19.38
N LYS A 150 -11.00 -7.71 20.32
CA LYS A 150 -11.51 -8.90 21.03
C LYS A 150 -12.65 -9.60 20.27
N ASN A 151 -12.89 -9.25 19.01
CA ASN A 151 -13.97 -9.78 18.17
C ASN A 151 -15.37 -9.65 18.80
N LYS A 152 -15.60 -8.63 19.64
CA LYS A 152 -16.94 -8.31 20.14
C LYS A 152 -17.75 -7.46 19.14
N LYS A 153 -17.50 -7.62 17.84
CA LYS A 153 -17.99 -6.79 16.72
C LYS A 153 -19.52 -6.80 16.52
N LEU A 154 -20.27 -7.54 17.34
CA LEU A 154 -21.67 -7.92 17.07
C LEU A 154 -22.69 -7.39 18.09
N GLY A 155 -22.30 -6.51 19.02
CA GLY A 155 -23.14 -6.20 20.19
C GLY A 155 -23.67 -4.78 20.34
N TYR A 156 -23.27 -3.81 19.51
CA TYR A 156 -23.66 -2.41 19.73
C TYR A 156 -24.94 -2.08 18.99
N ASP A 157 -26.05 -1.99 19.73
CA ASP A 157 -27.28 -1.37 19.27
C ASP A 157 -27.12 0.15 19.08
N ALA A 158 -28.14 0.79 18.50
CA ALA A 158 -28.14 2.22 18.22
C ALA A 158 -27.93 3.07 19.50
N GLU A 159 -28.49 2.64 20.64
CA GLU A 159 -28.34 3.34 21.91
C GLU A 159 -26.90 3.27 22.44
N THR A 160 -26.29 2.08 22.40
CA THR A 160 -24.88 1.89 22.79
C THR A 160 -23.96 2.71 21.90
N ARG A 161 -24.22 2.74 20.59
CA ARG A 161 -23.45 3.56 19.64
C ARG A 161 -23.56 5.06 19.97
N ALA A 162 -24.77 5.55 20.25
CA ALA A 162 -24.98 6.95 20.64
C ALA A 162 -24.27 7.28 21.96
N ARG A 163 -24.36 6.41 22.97
CA ARG A 163 -23.69 6.59 24.27
C ARG A 163 -22.17 6.62 24.16
N LEU A 164 -21.59 5.77 23.30
CA LEU A 164 -20.14 5.75 23.03
C LEU A 164 -19.69 6.94 22.17
N GLY A 165 -20.63 7.68 21.57
CA GLY A 165 -20.35 8.88 20.78
C GLY A 165 -19.96 8.58 19.33
N PHE A 166 -20.46 7.49 18.75
CA PHE A 166 -20.35 7.23 17.32
C PHE A 166 -21.11 8.27 16.49
N ARG A 167 -20.56 8.59 15.32
CA ARG A 167 -21.27 9.29 14.26
C ARG A 167 -22.37 8.38 13.70
N PRO A 168 -23.36 8.95 12.96
CA PRO A 168 -24.28 8.14 12.16
C PRO A 168 -23.53 7.13 11.28
N PRO A 169 -24.16 5.99 10.93
CA PRO A 169 -23.55 5.02 10.03
C PRO A 169 -23.01 5.69 8.77
N LEU A 170 -21.75 5.41 8.46
CA LEU A 170 -21.09 6.02 7.31
C LEU A 170 -21.75 5.52 6.02
N PRO A 171 -21.99 6.40 5.03
CA PRO A 171 -22.45 5.96 3.72
C PRO A 171 -21.51 4.91 3.13
N ARG A 172 -22.07 3.94 2.41
CA ARG A 172 -21.28 2.95 1.67
C ARG A 172 -20.29 3.66 0.75
N PHE A 173 -19.06 3.17 0.69
CA PHE A 173 -17.94 3.79 -0.03
C PHE A 173 -17.48 5.14 0.56
N THR A 174 -17.70 5.40 1.84
CA THR A 174 -16.94 6.46 2.54
C THR A 174 -15.43 6.20 2.46
N ILE A 175 -15.02 4.92 2.55
CA ILE A 175 -13.65 4.50 2.22
C ILE A 175 -13.55 4.30 0.71
N GLN A 176 -12.89 5.25 0.04
CA GLN A 176 -12.75 5.26 -1.41
C GLN A 176 -11.62 4.35 -1.88
N VAL A 177 -10.40 4.54 -1.36
CA VAL A 177 -9.22 3.77 -1.81
C VAL A 177 -8.45 3.21 -0.62
N ILE A 178 -8.04 1.94 -0.71
CA ILE A 178 -6.96 1.37 0.08
C ILE A 178 -5.88 0.89 -0.90
N GLY A 179 -4.79 1.65 -1.00
CA GLY A 179 -3.64 1.37 -1.88
C GLY A 179 -2.43 0.89 -1.09
N VAL A 180 -2.09 -0.39 -1.19
CA VAL A 180 -1.02 -0.99 -0.39
C VAL A 180 0.10 -1.61 -1.24
N PHE A 181 1.31 -1.53 -0.70
CA PHE A 181 2.51 -2.17 -1.23
C PHE A 181 2.91 -3.31 -0.29
N ASP A 182 2.93 -4.52 -0.84
CA ASP A 182 3.43 -5.76 -0.24
C ASP A 182 3.12 -5.93 1.25
N THR A 183 1.83 -5.94 1.59
CA THR A 183 1.38 -6.15 2.99
C THR A 183 2.00 -7.42 3.57
N VAL A 184 2.69 -7.27 4.71
CA VAL A 184 3.22 -8.39 5.50
C VAL A 184 2.60 -8.39 6.89
N GLY A 185 2.18 -9.57 7.34
CA GLY A 185 1.65 -9.77 8.68
C GLY A 185 2.75 -9.68 9.75
N PHE A 186 2.36 -9.34 10.97
CA PHE A 186 3.20 -9.59 12.14
C PHE A 186 3.12 -11.09 12.43
N HIS A 187 4.12 -11.85 11.98
CA HIS A 187 4.16 -13.28 12.26
C HIS A 187 4.22 -13.48 13.77
N ASP A 188 3.38 -14.40 14.25
CA ASP A 188 3.21 -14.75 15.66
C ASP A 188 4.53 -15.27 16.22
N PHE A 189 5.34 -14.37 16.79
CA PHE A 189 6.37 -14.81 17.70
C PHE A 189 5.66 -15.30 18.94
N HIS A 190 5.38 -16.61 18.96
CA HIS A 190 4.80 -17.30 20.11
C HIS A 190 5.53 -17.00 21.43
N LEU A 191 6.78 -16.53 21.38
CA LEU A 191 7.54 -16.06 22.53
C LEU A 191 7.15 -14.64 22.99
N THR A 192 6.98 -13.65 22.09
CA THR A 192 6.62 -12.27 22.47
C THR A 192 5.14 -12.12 22.79
N ALA A 193 4.24 -12.84 22.10
CA ALA A 193 2.81 -12.87 22.41
C ALA A 193 2.55 -13.40 23.84
N ARG A 194 3.39 -14.33 24.33
CA ARG A 194 3.34 -14.83 25.72
C ARG A 194 3.87 -13.84 26.74
N LEU A 195 4.85 -13.00 26.40
CA LEU A 195 5.43 -12.01 27.33
C LEU A 195 4.64 -10.70 27.39
N PHE A 196 4.07 -10.24 26.28
CA PHE A 196 3.47 -8.91 26.16
C PHE A 196 1.96 -8.91 25.88
N GLY A 197 1.34 -10.08 25.73
CA GLY A 197 -0.12 -10.26 25.74
C GLY A 197 -0.89 -9.73 24.52
N GLU A 198 -0.25 -9.01 23.58
CA GLU A 198 -0.91 -8.49 22.39
C GLU A 198 -0.81 -9.48 21.21
N LYS A 199 -1.85 -10.31 21.03
CA LYS A 199 -2.06 -11.05 19.77
C LYS A 199 -2.65 -10.10 18.73
N PHE A 200 -1.83 -9.62 17.80
CA PHE A 200 -2.30 -8.91 16.60
C PHE A 200 -2.35 -9.87 15.43
N GLU A 201 -3.44 -10.61 15.32
CA GLU A 201 -3.85 -11.17 14.04
C GLU A 201 -4.67 -10.09 13.32
N LEU A 202 -4.42 -9.89 12.03
CA LEU A 202 -5.21 -8.97 11.20
C LEU A 202 -6.63 -9.54 11.26
N PRO A 203 -7.59 -8.88 11.92
CA PRO A 203 -8.87 -9.53 12.19
C PRO A 203 -9.60 -9.91 10.90
N ASN A 204 -9.29 -9.22 9.79
CA ASN A 204 -9.90 -9.42 8.49
C ASN A 204 -8.83 -9.41 7.37
N THR A 205 -8.46 -10.59 6.84
CA THR A 205 -7.95 -10.67 5.44
C THR A 205 -9.11 -10.48 4.43
N ILE A 206 -10.35 -10.54 4.91
CA ILE A 206 -11.57 -10.29 4.15
C ILE A 206 -11.69 -8.80 3.83
N LEU A 207 -11.85 -8.46 2.55
CA LEU A 207 -12.14 -7.09 2.12
C LEU A 207 -13.57 -6.72 2.53
N SER A 208 -13.74 -5.60 3.24
CA SER A 208 -15.07 -5.08 3.59
C SER A 208 -15.84 -4.64 2.33
N PRO A 209 -17.15 -4.93 2.22
CA PRO A 209 -18.00 -4.49 1.09
C PRO A 209 -18.19 -2.97 1.01
N ASP A 210 -17.78 -2.22 2.04
CA ASP A 210 -17.89 -0.76 2.13
C ASP A 210 -16.66 -0.03 1.58
N VAL A 211 -15.65 -0.76 1.13
CA VAL A 211 -14.46 -0.20 0.44
C VAL A 211 -14.71 -0.16 -1.06
N ARG A 212 -14.50 1.00 -1.71
CA ARG A 212 -14.75 1.11 -3.16
C ARG A 212 -13.62 0.53 -4.00
N TYR A 213 -12.38 0.89 -3.69
CA TYR A 213 -11.19 0.47 -4.44
C TYR A 213 -10.13 -0.10 -3.48
N ALA A 214 -9.72 -1.34 -3.71
CA ALA A 214 -8.65 -2.01 -2.98
C ALA A 214 -7.57 -2.43 -3.97
N PHE A 215 -6.39 -1.81 -3.86
CA PHE A 215 -5.26 -1.99 -4.77
C PHE A 215 -4.06 -2.49 -3.97
N HIS A 216 -3.50 -3.63 -4.35
CA HIS A 216 -2.35 -4.24 -3.67
C HIS A 216 -1.26 -4.59 -4.68
N ALA A 217 -0.13 -3.88 -4.63
CA ALA A 217 1.06 -4.25 -5.38
C ALA A 217 1.88 -5.28 -4.57
N LEU A 218 2.20 -6.43 -5.15
CA LEU A 218 2.83 -7.57 -4.48
C LEU A 218 4.21 -7.87 -5.06
N SER A 219 5.15 -8.27 -4.20
CA SER A 219 6.50 -8.70 -4.63
C SER A 219 6.49 -10.16 -5.08
N LEU A 220 6.98 -10.43 -6.29
CA LEU A 220 7.05 -11.79 -6.84
C LEU A 220 8.32 -12.53 -6.40
N ASP A 221 9.42 -11.81 -6.18
CA ASP A 221 10.74 -12.41 -5.96
C ASP A 221 11.21 -12.34 -4.49
N GLU A 222 10.37 -11.89 -3.55
CA GLU A 222 10.66 -11.96 -2.11
C GLU A 222 10.63 -13.40 -1.59
N ARG A 223 11.62 -13.77 -0.77
CA ARG A 223 11.85 -15.17 -0.36
C ARG A 223 11.97 -15.36 1.14
N ARG A 224 12.09 -14.30 1.94
CA ARG A 224 12.19 -14.39 3.40
C ARG A 224 10.86 -14.86 3.98
N GLY A 225 10.88 -15.94 4.77
CA GLY A 225 9.66 -16.50 5.37
C GLY A 225 8.89 -15.50 6.23
N ALA A 226 9.59 -14.64 6.98
CA ALA A 226 9.01 -13.57 7.78
C ALA A 226 8.21 -12.52 6.98
N PHE A 227 8.43 -12.45 5.67
CA PHE A 227 7.78 -11.51 4.77
C PHE A 227 6.66 -12.16 3.98
N SER A 228 6.10 -13.31 4.41
CA SER A 228 4.92 -13.91 3.75
C SER A 228 3.82 -12.86 3.52
N PRO A 229 3.26 -12.76 2.29
CA PRO A 229 2.35 -11.67 1.97
C PRO A 229 0.96 -11.99 2.55
N THR A 230 0.29 -10.96 3.06
CA THR A 230 -1.10 -11.07 3.50
C THR A 230 -2.01 -10.58 2.38
N LEU A 231 -2.62 -11.48 1.61
CA LEU A 231 -3.55 -11.10 0.55
C LEU A 231 -4.90 -10.65 1.12
N TRP A 232 -5.69 -9.97 0.28
CA TRP A 232 -7.13 -9.83 0.48
C TRP A 232 -7.88 -11.02 -0.10
N HIS A 233 -8.97 -11.39 0.57
CA HIS A 233 -9.96 -12.32 0.06
C HIS A 233 -11.31 -11.61 -0.01
N SER A 234 -12.07 -11.86 -1.08
CA SER A 234 -13.44 -11.38 -1.20
C SER A 234 -14.39 -12.57 -1.30
N PRO A 235 -15.27 -12.80 -0.30
CA PRO A 235 -16.22 -13.90 -0.33
C PRO A 235 -17.13 -13.88 -1.56
N GLN A 236 -17.46 -12.69 -2.04
CA GLN A 236 -18.29 -12.48 -3.21
C GLN A 236 -17.91 -11.22 -3.97
N LYS A 237 -18.38 -11.09 -5.21
CA LYS A 237 -18.25 -9.86 -6.00
C LYS A 237 -19.28 -8.86 -5.51
N VAL A 238 -18.81 -7.68 -5.13
CA VAL A 238 -19.62 -6.57 -4.64
C VAL A 238 -19.77 -5.54 -5.76
N PRO A 239 -21.00 -5.14 -6.16
CA PRO A 239 -21.19 -4.13 -7.22
C PRO A 239 -20.47 -2.83 -6.90
N ASP A 240 -19.84 -2.25 -7.92
CA ASP A 240 -19.05 -1.01 -7.87
C ASP A 240 -17.81 -1.03 -6.96
N GLN A 241 -17.48 -2.18 -6.36
CA GLN A 241 -16.23 -2.43 -5.68
C GLN A 241 -15.21 -3.04 -6.65
N GLN A 242 -13.97 -2.59 -6.56
CA GLN A 242 -12.86 -3.15 -7.32
C GLN A 242 -11.73 -3.59 -6.38
N LEU A 243 -11.41 -4.88 -6.40
CA LEU A 243 -10.23 -5.46 -5.78
C LEU A 243 -9.21 -5.78 -6.88
N LEU A 244 -7.97 -5.32 -6.76
CA LEU A 244 -6.87 -5.73 -7.64
C LEU A 244 -5.63 -6.05 -6.80
N GLN A 245 -5.11 -7.26 -6.95
CA GLN A 245 -3.86 -7.68 -6.34
C GLN A 245 -2.88 -8.04 -7.46
N VAL A 246 -1.85 -7.21 -7.67
CA VAL A 246 -0.99 -7.31 -8.85
C VAL A 246 0.43 -7.65 -8.43
N TRP A 247 0.95 -8.73 -8.98
CA TRP A 247 2.32 -9.20 -8.77
C TRP A 247 3.30 -8.48 -9.71
N PHE A 248 4.35 -7.93 -9.14
CA PHE A 248 5.43 -7.23 -9.84
C PHE A 248 6.76 -7.94 -9.60
N SER A 249 7.70 -7.80 -10.53
CA SER A 249 9.05 -8.33 -10.34
C SER A 249 9.81 -7.55 -9.26
N GLY A 250 10.68 -8.24 -8.53
CA GLY A 250 11.46 -7.67 -7.44
C GLY A 250 11.08 -8.24 -6.06
N ALA A 251 11.94 -7.97 -5.09
CA ALA A 251 11.74 -8.29 -3.69
C ALA A 251 10.89 -7.20 -2.98
N HIS A 252 10.78 -7.27 -1.66
CA HIS A 252 9.90 -6.39 -0.87
C HIS A 252 10.13 -4.88 -1.10
N GLY A 253 11.39 -4.43 -1.02
CA GLY A 253 11.77 -3.02 -1.24
C GLY A 253 11.65 -2.57 -2.71
N ASP A 254 11.75 -3.50 -3.66
CA ASP A 254 11.52 -3.23 -5.09
C ASP A 254 10.06 -2.92 -5.41
N ILE A 255 9.14 -3.14 -4.47
CA ILE A 255 7.72 -2.77 -4.60
C ILE A 255 7.41 -1.55 -3.75
N GLY A 256 7.88 -1.54 -2.51
CA GLY A 256 7.64 -0.46 -1.55
C GLY A 256 8.49 0.79 -1.74
N GLY A 257 9.61 0.72 -2.45
CA GLY A 257 10.65 1.74 -2.46
C GLY A 257 11.56 1.66 -1.23
N GLY A 258 12.47 2.62 -1.10
CA GLY A 258 13.50 2.65 -0.05
C GLY A 258 14.86 2.07 -0.47
N GLU A 259 14.91 1.34 -1.58
CA GLU A 259 16.14 0.75 -2.12
C GLU A 259 16.95 1.74 -2.99
N GLU A 260 18.27 1.56 -3.03
CA GLU A 260 19.22 2.36 -3.83
C GLU A 260 18.88 2.36 -5.33
N ASP A 261 18.35 1.25 -5.83
CA ASP A 261 17.83 1.13 -7.19
C ASP A 261 16.29 1.20 -7.19
N PRO A 262 15.69 2.36 -7.52
CA PRO A 262 14.24 2.51 -7.48
C PRO A 262 13.56 2.06 -8.78
N ARG A 263 14.29 1.52 -9.76
CA ARG A 263 13.72 1.31 -11.10
C ARG A 263 12.52 0.38 -11.10
N LEU A 264 12.51 -0.64 -10.24
CA LEU A 264 11.38 -1.56 -10.07
C LEU A 264 10.25 -0.95 -9.24
N SER A 265 10.60 -0.27 -8.15
CA SER A 265 9.60 0.36 -7.26
C SER A 265 8.90 1.53 -7.92
N ASN A 266 9.54 2.19 -8.90
CA ASN A 266 8.94 3.18 -9.78
C ASN A 266 7.78 2.60 -10.62
N ILE A 267 7.83 1.33 -10.99
CA ILE A 267 6.75 0.67 -11.76
C ILE A 267 5.51 0.50 -10.87
N ALA A 268 5.71 -0.07 -9.68
CA ALA A 268 4.63 -0.24 -8.71
C ALA A 268 4.04 1.11 -8.28
N LEU A 269 4.88 2.14 -8.14
CA LEU A 269 4.43 3.51 -7.89
C LEU A 269 3.57 4.05 -9.03
N ALA A 270 4.05 3.98 -10.27
CA ALA A 270 3.31 4.47 -11.44
C ALA A 270 1.94 3.78 -11.57
N TRP A 271 1.90 2.46 -11.35
CA TRP A 271 0.67 1.68 -11.30
C TRP A 271 -0.30 2.21 -10.23
N MET A 272 0.18 2.40 -9.00
CA MET A 272 -0.65 2.92 -7.91
C MET A 272 -1.19 4.32 -8.21
N ILE A 273 -0.35 5.22 -8.72
CA ILE A 273 -0.76 6.59 -9.09
C ILE A 273 -1.85 6.56 -10.16
N HIS A 274 -1.69 5.76 -11.23
CA HIS A 274 -2.73 5.57 -12.25
C HIS A 274 -4.06 5.11 -11.66
N HIS A 275 -4.02 4.09 -10.81
CA HIS A 275 -5.23 3.58 -10.20
C HIS A 275 -5.91 4.59 -9.25
N CYS A 276 -5.13 5.47 -8.62
CA CYS A 276 -5.63 6.50 -7.72
C CYS A 276 -6.07 7.79 -8.41
N THR A 277 -5.70 8.04 -9.67
CA THR A 277 -6.20 9.19 -10.45
C THR A 277 -7.49 8.88 -11.21
N LYS A 278 -7.78 7.59 -11.45
CA LYS A 278 -9.03 7.14 -12.10
C LYS A 278 -10.25 7.76 -11.44
N ASN A 279 -11.26 8.09 -12.26
CA ASN A 279 -12.53 8.64 -11.80
C ASN A 279 -12.37 9.86 -10.88
N ASN A 280 -11.32 10.65 -11.09
CA ASN A 280 -10.98 11.84 -10.31
C ASN A 280 -10.79 11.57 -8.81
N GLN A 281 -10.33 10.37 -8.43
CA GLN A 281 -10.20 9.96 -7.02
C GLN A 281 -9.16 10.76 -6.24
N LEU A 282 -7.96 10.96 -6.78
CA LEU A 282 -6.93 11.82 -6.21
C LEU A 282 -6.22 12.62 -7.29
N ASP A 283 -5.75 13.81 -6.90
CA ASP A 283 -4.98 14.71 -7.76
C ASP A 283 -3.52 14.76 -7.24
N PHE A 284 -2.57 14.51 -8.14
CA PHE A 284 -1.13 14.44 -7.86
C PHE A 284 -0.37 15.50 -8.65
N ASN A 285 0.62 16.12 -8.02
CA ASN A 285 1.67 16.88 -8.68
C ASN A 285 2.65 15.91 -9.34
N LEU A 286 2.48 15.67 -10.65
CA LEU A 286 3.37 14.76 -11.39
C LEU A 286 4.79 15.30 -11.52
N ASP A 287 4.97 16.62 -11.49
CA ASP A 287 6.30 17.25 -11.59
C ASP A 287 7.21 16.87 -10.42
N TYR A 288 6.63 16.54 -9.26
CA TYR A 288 7.38 16.00 -8.12
C TYR A 288 8.19 14.74 -8.48
N PHE A 289 7.68 13.93 -9.41
CA PHE A 289 8.32 12.68 -9.82
C PHE A 289 9.42 12.87 -10.85
N PHE A 290 9.58 14.03 -11.48
CA PHE A 290 10.57 14.22 -12.53
C PHE A 290 11.81 14.94 -12.01
N PRO A 291 13.01 14.67 -12.56
CA PRO A 291 14.11 15.61 -12.45
C PRO A 291 13.74 16.91 -13.17
N ASP A 292 14.44 18.00 -12.85
CA ASP A 292 14.27 19.28 -13.55
C ASP A 292 15.48 19.52 -14.47
N PRO A 293 15.31 19.56 -15.82
CA PRO A 293 14.06 19.39 -16.55
C PRO A 293 13.61 17.92 -16.69
N ALA A 294 12.30 17.72 -16.87
CA ALA A 294 11.75 16.38 -17.06
C ALA A 294 12.29 15.71 -18.33
N PRO A 295 12.65 14.41 -18.29
CA PRO A 295 13.17 13.72 -19.48
C PRO A 295 12.08 13.63 -20.56
N ALA A 296 12.50 13.76 -21.83
CA ALA A 296 11.60 13.61 -22.97
C ALA A 296 11.08 12.16 -23.08
N MET A 297 9.91 11.99 -23.67
CA MET A 297 9.29 10.66 -23.84
C MET A 297 10.09 9.76 -24.79
N GLU A 298 10.75 10.36 -25.79
CA GLU A 298 11.56 9.68 -26.80
C GLU A 298 12.89 9.14 -26.25
N ASP A 299 13.43 9.79 -25.21
CA ASP A 299 14.66 9.35 -24.52
C ASP A 299 14.37 8.17 -23.54
N ALA A 300 13.08 7.91 -23.26
CA ALA A 300 12.62 6.96 -22.26
C ALA A 300 12.28 5.56 -22.81
N ILE A 301 12.88 5.13 -23.94
CA ILE A 301 12.80 3.74 -24.42
C ILE A 301 13.69 2.83 -23.54
N ILE A 302 13.32 2.71 -22.28
CA ILE A 302 13.98 1.88 -21.29
C ILE A 302 13.11 0.62 -21.14
N PRO A 303 13.69 -0.58 -21.07
CA PRO A 303 12.96 -1.74 -20.54
C PRO A 303 12.30 -1.38 -19.21
N TRP A 304 11.34 -2.17 -18.76
CA TRP A 304 10.75 -2.05 -17.42
C TRP A 304 11.76 -2.30 -16.27
N ALA A 305 13.07 -2.17 -16.51
CA ALA A 305 14.19 -2.46 -15.61
C ALA A 305 14.31 -3.91 -15.11
N THR A 306 13.29 -4.75 -15.30
CA THR A 306 13.32 -6.19 -15.02
C THR A 306 14.35 -6.95 -15.86
N SER A 307 14.82 -6.38 -16.97
CA SER A 307 15.93 -6.89 -17.78
C SER A 307 17.32 -6.45 -17.27
N LEU A 308 17.39 -5.43 -16.41
CA LEU A 308 18.64 -4.83 -15.97
C LEU A 308 19.26 -5.53 -14.75
N GLY A 309 18.53 -6.49 -14.18
CA GLY A 309 18.98 -7.46 -13.18
C GLY A 309 19.24 -6.86 -11.80
N GLN A 310 18.81 -7.58 -10.77
CA GLN A 310 19.32 -7.40 -9.41
C GLN A 310 20.37 -8.49 -9.15
N GLU A 311 21.49 -8.11 -8.53
CA GLU A 311 22.36 -9.08 -7.86
C GLU A 311 21.78 -9.35 -6.48
N ASP A 312 21.72 -10.62 -6.06
CA ASP A 312 21.26 -11.04 -4.72
C ASP A 312 22.24 -10.51 -3.65
N TYR A 313 22.18 -9.22 -3.32
CA TYR A 313 22.93 -8.63 -2.22
C TYR A 313 22.10 -8.73 -0.94
N TRP A 314 22.48 -9.69 -0.09
CA TRP A 314 21.86 -9.88 1.21
C TRP A 314 22.66 -9.15 2.28
N HIS A 315 22.01 -8.22 2.98
CA HIS A 315 22.59 -7.67 4.20
C HIS A 315 22.56 -8.71 5.32
N PHE A 316 23.47 -8.59 6.29
CA PHE A 316 23.57 -9.52 7.43
C PHE A 316 22.23 -9.75 8.14
N THR A 317 21.41 -8.71 8.28
CA THR A 317 20.06 -8.79 8.88
C THR A 317 19.12 -9.69 8.07
N GLN A 318 19.09 -9.55 6.75
CA GLN A 318 18.28 -10.39 5.87
C GLN A 318 18.74 -11.85 5.95
N TYR A 319 20.05 -12.09 6.06
CA TYR A 319 20.59 -13.44 6.25
C TYR A 319 20.11 -14.06 7.55
N MET A 320 20.13 -13.29 8.65
CA MET A 320 19.63 -13.73 9.95
C MET A 320 18.12 -14.03 9.90
N GLU A 321 17.32 -13.19 9.25
CA GLU A 321 15.89 -13.45 9.04
C GLU A 321 15.65 -14.75 8.26
N ALA A 322 16.38 -14.97 7.15
CA ALA A 322 16.28 -16.21 6.40
C ALA A 322 16.68 -17.45 7.21
N LEU A 323 17.68 -17.32 8.09
CA LEU A 323 18.08 -18.41 8.98
C LEU A 323 17.00 -18.74 10.02
N PHE A 324 16.37 -17.73 10.60
CA PHE A 324 15.36 -17.91 11.65
C PHE A 324 13.98 -18.31 11.13
N PHE A 325 13.53 -17.76 10.01
CA PHE A 325 12.17 -17.98 9.49
C PHE A 325 12.13 -18.81 8.20
N GLY A 326 13.28 -19.26 7.73
CA GLY A 326 13.42 -20.00 6.48
C GLY A 326 13.25 -19.12 5.24
N MET A 327 13.41 -19.76 4.09
CA MET A 327 13.17 -19.17 2.78
C MET A 327 12.10 -19.94 2.02
N LYS A 328 11.15 -19.24 1.42
CA LYS A 328 10.10 -19.83 0.58
C LYS A 328 9.80 -18.89 -0.59
N ASN A 329 9.75 -19.44 -1.80
CA ASN A 329 9.34 -18.66 -2.97
C ASN A 329 7.86 -18.28 -2.84
N ARG A 330 7.48 -17.14 -3.43
CA ARG A 330 6.08 -16.76 -3.54
C ARG A 330 5.30 -17.76 -4.38
N THR A 331 4.04 -17.96 -4.01
CA THR A 331 3.10 -18.85 -4.73
C THR A 331 1.79 -18.10 -5.00
N PRO A 332 1.77 -17.19 -5.99
CA PRO A 332 0.54 -16.52 -6.43
C PRO A 332 -0.59 -17.53 -6.61
N LEU A 333 -1.83 -17.14 -6.28
CA LEU A 333 -3.04 -17.99 -6.33
C LEU A 333 -3.11 -19.12 -5.29
N ALA A 334 -2.03 -19.40 -4.55
CA ALA A 334 -1.97 -20.50 -3.59
C ALA A 334 -1.89 -20.04 -2.12
N TYR A 335 -1.96 -18.74 -1.86
CA TYR A 335 -2.03 -18.22 -0.49
C TYR A 335 -3.41 -18.47 0.09
N LEU A 336 -3.45 -19.21 1.20
CA LEU A 336 -4.64 -19.51 1.97
C LEU A 336 -4.67 -18.60 3.21
N ASP A 337 -5.84 -18.13 3.60
CA ASP A 337 -6.05 -17.70 4.98
C ASP A 337 -6.22 -18.95 5.86
N GLY A 338 -5.85 -18.87 7.14
CA GLY A 338 -5.99 -19.97 8.11
C GLY A 338 -7.43 -20.49 8.29
N ASN A 339 -8.40 -19.80 7.67
CA ASN A 339 -9.76 -20.27 7.43
C ASN A 339 -9.88 -20.65 5.94
N GLU A 340 -10.02 -21.94 5.65
CA GLU A 340 -10.22 -22.55 4.31
C GLU A 340 -10.85 -21.59 3.28
N GLN A 341 -10.18 -21.40 2.12
CA GLN A 341 -10.53 -20.44 1.03
C GLN A 341 -11.98 -19.94 1.02
N ILE A 342 -12.28 -18.84 1.71
CA ILE A 342 -13.65 -18.30 1.73
C ILE A 342 -13.93 -17.39 0.50
N GLY A 343 -12.94 -17.06 -0.33
CA GLY A 343 -13.17 -16.14 -1.45
C GLY A 343 -12.06 -16.03 -2.48
N TYR A 344 -12.36 -15.35 -3.60
CA TYR A 344 -11.40 -15.09 -4.66
C TYR A 344 -10.52 -13.87 -4.32
N THR A 345 -9.27 -13.91 -4.75
CA THR A 345 -8.25 -12.89 -4.50
C THR A 345 -8.15 -11.85 -5.63
N ASN A 346 -8.61 -12.19 -6.83
CA ASN A 346 -8.45 -11.37 -8.04
C ASN A 346 -6.99 -10.94 -8.29
N GLU A 347 -6.10 -11.94 -8.32
CA GLU A 347 -4.68 -11.76 -8.58
C GLU A 347 -4.36 -11.64 -10.07
N TRP A 348 -3.43 -10.74 -10.40
CA TRP A 348 -2.92 -10.49 -11.75
C TRP A 348 -1.40 -10.38 -11.71
N ILE A 349 -0.74 -10.54 -12.85
CA ILE A 349 0.68 -10.25 -12.99
C ILE A 349 0.88 -9.03 -13.88
N HIS A 350 1.74 -8.09 -13.47
CA HIS A 350 1.97 -6.88 -14.26
C HIS A 350 2.83 -7.19 -15.50
N GLU A 351 2.55 -6.56 -16.62
CA GLU A 351 3.28 -6.83 -17.87
C GLU A 351 4.77 -6.50 -17.83
N SER A 352 5.24 -5.75 -16.83
CA SER A 352 6.66 -5.46 -16.61
C SER A 352 7.51 -6.74 -16.44
N VAL A 353 6.90 -7.88 -16.12
CA VAL A 353 7.61 -9.17 -16.05
C VAL A 353 8.06 -9.69 -17.42
N LYS A 354 7.53 -9.16 -18.54
CA LYS A 354 7.88 -9.58 -19.90
C LYS A 354 9.35 -9.39 -20.24
N ASP A 355 9.98 -8.34 -19.71
CA ASP A 355 11.37 -8.03 -20.05
C ASP A 355 12.37 -8.93 -19.29
N ARG A 356 11.87 -9.85 -18.44
CA ARG A 356 12.70 -10.87 -17.76
C ARG A 356 13.14 -11.96 -18.72
N LYS A 357 14.40 -12.40 -18.59
CA LYS A 357 14.88 -13.64 -19.24
C LYS A 357 14.40 -14.87 -18.45
N ILE A 358 13.32 -15.48 -18.91
CA ILE A 358 12.73 -16.66 -18.24
C ILE A 358 13.35 -17.97 -18.75
N ASN A 359 13.87 -18.01 -19.98
CA ASN A 359 14.60 -19.15 -20.52
C ASN A 359 16.06 -18.80 -20.88
N LYS A 360 17.01 -19.71 -20.62
CA LYS A 360 18.43 -19.55 -20.97
C LYS A 360 18.65 -19.50 -22.50
N PHE A 361 17.73 -20.06 -23.27
CA PHE A 361 17.81 -20.14 -24.74
C PHE A 361 17.10 -18.99 -25.46
N ASP A 362 16.49 -18.06 -24.72
CA ASP A 362 15.81 -16.92 -25.33
C ASP A 362 16.84 -15.92 -25.85
N LYS A 363 17.00 -15.89 -27.19
CA LYS A 363 17.92 -14.97 -27.88
C LYS A 363 17.29 -13.58 -27.95
N ALA A 364 17.28 -12.84 -26.85
CA ALA A 364 16.93 -11.43 -26.88
C ALA A 364 18.04 -10.60 -27.56
N THR A 365 17.64 -9.69 -28.44
CA THR A 365 18.43 -8.79 -29.32
C THR A 365 19.16 -7.65 -28.60
N VAL A 366 19.22 -7.64 -27.26
CA VAL A 366 19.68 -6.50 -26.46
C VAL A 366 20.61 -7.02 -25.34
N PRO A 367 21.70 -6.30 -24.96
CA PRO A 367 22.77 -6.83 -24.09
C PRO A 367 22.37 -6.83 -22.60
N PHE A 368 21.22 -7.41 -22.25
CA PHE A 368 20.68 -7.41 -20.89
C PHE A 368 21.10 -8.63 -20.04
N ARG A 369 21.33 -8.38 -18.74
CA ARG A 369 21.72 -9.36 -17.71
C ARG A 369 20.63 -10.42 -17.50
N PHE A 370 21.02 -11.62 -17.08
CA PHE A 370 20.10 -12.74 -16.83
C PHE A 370 19.46 -12.59 -15.44
N TRP A 371 18.14 -12.35 -15.38
CA TRP A 371 17.36 -12.37 -14.14
C TRP A 371 16.29 -13.47 -14.16
N PRO A 372 16.60 -14.67 -13.64
CA PRO A 372 15.67 -15.79 -13.64
C PRO A 372 14.53 -15.58 -12.63
N SER A 373 13.33 -16.04 -12.97
CA SER A 373 12.24 -16.16 -12.00
C SER A 373 12.25 -17.52 -11.30
N LYS A 374 12.04 -17.51 -9.98
CA LYS A 374 11.79 -18.72 -9.19
C LYS A 374 10.30 -19.07 -9.12
N VAL A 375 9.42 -18.18 -9.59
CA VAL A 375 7.96 -18.32 -9.53
C VAL A 375 7.35 -18.55 -10.91
N LEU A 376 7.82 -17.84 -11.93
CA LEU A 376 7.36 -18.03 -13.32
C LEU A 376 8.09 -19.21 -13.98
N ALA A 377 7.33 -20.05 -14.67
CA ALA A 377 7.84 -21.16 -15.47
C ALA A 377 8.04 -20.74 -16.93
N ARG A 378 6.99 -20.25 -17.59
CA ARG A 378 7.03 -19.76 -18.98
C ARG A 378 5.83 -18.87 -19.31
N ARG A 379 5.94 -18.15 -20.42
CA ARG A 379 4.80 -17.44 -21.02
C ARG A 379 3.92 -18.43 -21.77
N LEU A 380 2.60 -18.35 -21.57
CA LEU A 380 1.65 -19.21 -22.28
C LEU A 380 1.21 -18.55 -23.59
N ASP A 381 0.81 -17.27 -23.53
CA ASP A 381 0.36 -16.49 -24.67
C ASP A 381 0.62 -14.98 -24.44
N SER A 382 -0.04 -14.12 -25.22
CA SER A 382 0.13 -12.67 -25.11
C SER A 382 -0.34 -12.07 -23.77
N ASN A 383 -1.20 -12.76 -23.01
CA ASN A 383 -1.90 -12.26 -21.83
C ASN A 383 -1.83 -13.19 -20.59
N ALA A 384 -1.09 -14.30 -20.63
CA ALA A 384 -1.04 -15.26 -19.51
C ALA A 384 0.34 -15.90 -19.31
N TRP A 385 0.59 -16.28 -18.05
CA TRP A 385 1.83 -16.88 -17.57
C TRP A 385 1.56 -18.18 -16.82
N GLU A 386 2.44 -19.17 -17.01
CA GLU A 386 2.46 -20.40 -16.22
C GLU A 386 3.43 -20.24 -15.04
N LEU A 387 2.95 -20.58 -13.84
CA LEU A 387 3.71 -20.61 -12.60
C LEU A 387 4.41 -21.97 -12.41
N LYS A 388 5.48 -22.02 -11.62
CA LYS A 388 6.24 -23.27 -11.40
C LYS A 388 5.48 -24.35 -10.62
N ASP A 389 4.41 -23.97 -9.94
CA ASP A 389 3.49 -24.88 -9.27
C ASP A 389 2.37 -25.40 -10.22
N GLY A 390 2.39 -24.99 -11.49
CA GLY A 390 1.42 -25.39 -12.52
C GLY A 390 0.20 -24.48 -12.64
N ASN A 391 0.03 -23.51 -11.74
CA ASN A 391 -1.07 -22.54 -11.84
C ASN A 391 -0.85 -21.56 -13.00
N GLN A 392 -1.94 -20.94 -13.47
CA GLN A 392 -1.90 -19.94 -14.54
C GLN A 392 -2.39 -18.60 -14.02
N ILE A 393 -1.67 -17.52 -14.33
CA ILE A 393 -2.03 -16.16 -13.93
C ILE A 393 -2.15 -15.25 -15.14
N HIS A 394 -3.21 -14.43 -15.14
CA HIS A 394 -3.45 -13.46 -16.20
C HIS A 394 -2.65 -12.18 -16.00
N GLU A 395 -2.23 -11.63 -17.12
CA GLU A 395 -1.45 -10.40 -17.18
C GLU A 395 -2.35 -9.16 -17.24
N VAL A 396 -1.95 -8.11 -16.53
CA VAL A 396 -2.50 -6.76 -16.68
C VAL A 396 -1.53 -5.89 -17.48
N LYS A 397 -2.08 -5.21 -18.51
CA LYS A 397 -1.33 -4.23 -19.31
C LYS A 397 -1.17 -2.92 -18.53
N ALA A 398 -0.01 -2.31 -18.70
CA ALA A 398 0.29 -0.98 -18.22
C ALA A 398 -0.59 0.04 -18.96
N ALA A 399 -1.12 0.98 -18.19
CA ALA A 399 -1.92 2.05 -18.73
C ALA A 399 -1.07 3.22 -19.26
N GLU A 400 -1.73 4.15 -19.95
CA GLU A 400 -1.08 5.33 -20.54
C GLU A 400 -0.28 6.15 -19.51
N LEU A 401 -0.80 6.36 -18.30
CA LEU A 401 -0.06 7.08 -17.26
C LEU A 401 1.17 6.31 -16.77
N GLU A 402 1.08 4.98 -16.70
CA GLU A 402 2.21 4.13 -16.33
C GLU A 402 3.32 4.21 -17.38
N LEU A 403 2.94 4.14 -18.66
CA LEU A 403 3.85 4.31 -19.79
C LEU A 403 4.45 5.71 -19.83
N PHE A 404 3.66 6.74 -19.51
CA PHE A 404 4.13 8.13 -19.41
C PHE A 404 5.15 8.32 -18.29
N LEU A 405 5.00 7.64 -17.16
CA LEU A 405 5.93 7.74 -16.03
C LEU A 405 7.17 6.85 -16.19
N LYS A 406 7.08 5.82 -17.05
CA LYS A 406 8.15 4.85 -17.29
C LYS A 406 9.46 5.54 -17.68
N GLY A 407 10.52 5.25 -16.92
CA GLY A 407 11.88 5.79 -17.18
C GLY A 407 12.07 7.28 -16.85
N ARG A 408 11.02 7.97 -16.41
CA ARG A 408 11.05 9.43 -16.16
C ARG A 408 11.04 9.78 -14.67
N ILE A 409 10.71 8.81 -13.83
CA ILE A 409 10.65 8.99 -12.39
C ILE A 409 12.07 9.11 -11.79
N ARG A 410 12.34 10.21 -11.09
CA ARG A 410 13.59 10.46 -10.33
C ARG A 410 13.69 9.63 -9.06
N THR A 411 14.94 9.43 -8.62
CA THR A 411 15.26 8.99 -7.26
C THR A 411 15.11 10.16 -6.30
N VAL A 412 14.44 9.96 -5.17
CA VAL A 412 14.30 10.99 -4.12
C VAL A 412 15.03 10.49 -2.88
N ARG A 413 15.91 11.32 -2.32
CA ARG A 413 16.63 11.07 -1.06
C ARG A 413 16.22 12.10 0.00
N ALA A 414 16.23 11.72 1.27
CA ALA A 414 15.67 12.56 2.35
C ALA A 414 16.39 13.91 2.54
N LEU A 415 17.71 13.99 2.29
CA LEU A 415 18.53 15.20 2.51
C LEU A 415 19.28 15.68 1.27
N GLN A 416 18.96 15.15 0.08
CA GLN A 416 19.55 15.65 -1.16
C GLN A 416 18.85 16.97 -1.55
N VAL A 417 19.64 18.04 -1.68
CA VAL A 417 19.17 19.28 -2.29
C VAL A 417 19.27 19.08 -3.80
N ASP A 418 18.15 19.20 -4.51
CA ASP A 418 18.17 19.24 -5.97
C ASP A 418 18.95 20.51 -6.38
N LEU A 419 20.01 20.35 -7.17
CA LEU A 419 20.73 21.49 -7.75
C LEU A 419 19.80 22.11 -8.79
N ALA A 420 19.46 23.39 -8.56
CA ALA A 420 18.57 24.18 -9.41
C ALA A 420 19.11 24.38 -10.84
#